data_AF-A0A0B7BUD8-F1
#
_entry.id   AF-A0A0B7BUD8-F1
#
_cell.length_a   1.000
_cell.length_b   1.000
_cell.length_c   1.000
_cell.angle_alpha   90.00
_cell.angle_beta   90.00
_cell.angle_gamma   90.00
#
_symmetry.space_group_name_H-M   'P 1'
#
loop_
_entity.id
_entity.type
_entity.pdbx_description
1 polymer ?
#
loop_
_entity_poly.entity_id
_entity_poly.type
_entity_poly.pdbx_seq_one_letter_code
_entity_poly.pdbx_strand_id
1 'polypeptide(L)'
;MTKGDTSRLSVFHHSCLRRILGIFWPVKISNNQLLQDTRQEAMNDILKKRRWKWLGHVMRMRQEMPARIALTWTPEGKRKKGRPRTTWRRMMEEELDTASLTWGSALKVARDRRAWKVLSEAPCVTRHDGIK
;
A
#
# COMPACT_ATOMS: atom_id res chain seq x y z
N MET A 1 3.91 -1.76 8.05
CA MET A 1 3.36 -3.12 7.86
C MET A 1 4.49 -4.00 7.37
N THR A 2 4.68 -5.18 7.93
CA THR A 2 5.77 -6.07 7.48
C THR A 2 5.34 -6.89 6.28
N LYS A 3 6.30 -7.48 5.54
CA LYS A 3 6.00 -8.45 4.47
C LYS A 3 5.23 -9.68 4.99
N GLY A 4 5.43 -10.05 6.26
CA GLY A 4 4.67 -11.13 6.91
C GLY A 4 3.19 -10.76 7.09
N ASP A 5 2.91 -9.53 7.52
CA ASP A 5 1.54 -9.05 7.69
C ASP A 5 0.81 -8.98 6.35
N THR A 6 1.47 -8.51 5.28
CA THR A 6 0.87 -8.44 3.95
C THR A 6 0.56 -9.83 3.40
N SER A 7 1.45 -10.80 3.64
CA SER A 7 1.23 -12.20 3.25
C SER A 7 0.00 -12.80 3.96
N ARG A 8 -0.13 -12.60 5.28
CA ARG A 8 -1.30 -13.08 6.04
C ARG A 8 -2.61 -12.48 5.54
N LEU A 9 -2.63 -11.17 5.25
CA LEU A 9 -3.79 -10.51 4.66
C LEU A 9 -4.11 -11.05 3.26
N SER A 10 -3.09 -11.35 2.46
CA SER A 10 -3.27 -11.99 1.14
C SER A 10 -3.89 -13.37 1.30
N VAL A 11 -3.35 -14.24 2.16
CA VAL A 11 -3.92 -15.57 2.42
C VAL A 11 -5.37 -15.48 2.85
N PHE A 12 -5.68 -14.58 3.80
CA PHE A 12 -7.05 -14.35 4.25
C PHE A 12 -7.97 -13.91 3.09
N HIS A 13 -7.54 -12.93 2.29
CA HIS A 13 -8.28 -12.44 1.13
C HIS A 13 -8.64 -13.56 0.16
N HIS A 14 -7.65 -14.38 -0.22
CA HIS A 14 -7.85 -15.45 -1.18
C HIS A 14 -8.72 -16.58 -0.60
N SER A 15 -8.62 -16.86 0.70
CA SER A 15 -9.50 -17.80 1.40
C SER A 15 -10.95 -17.34 1.40
N CYS A 16 -11.20 -16.04 1.63
CA CYS A 16 -12.54 -15.47 1.51
C CYS A 16 -13.10 -15.59 0.09
N LEU A 17 -12.31 -15.24 -0.93
CA LEU A 17 -12.74 -15.32 -2.33
C LEU A 17 -13.08 -16.75 -2.76
N ARG A 18 -12.27 -17.74 -2.35
CA ARG A 18 -12.56 -19.16 -2.63
C ARG A 18 -13.85 -19.61 -1.99
N ARG A 19 -14.12 -19.20 -0.74
CA ARG A 19 -15.36 -19.53 -0.04
C ARG A 19 -16.58 -18.88 -0.71
N ILE A 20 -16.47 -17.63 -1.17
CA ILE A 20 -17.55 -16.92 -1.86
C ILE A 20 -17.91 -17.61 -3.19
N LEU A 21 -16.89 -18.06 -3.94
CA LEU A 21 -17.10 -18.79 -5.21
C LEU A 21 -17.42 -20.28 -5.02
N GLY A 22 -17.46 -20.79 -3.78
CA GLY A 22 -17.70 -22.20 -3.51
C GLY A 22 -16.59 -23.13 -4.03
N ILE A 23 -15.35 -22.66 -4.12
CA ILE A 23 -14.22 -23.45 -4.60
C ILE A 23 -13.70 -24.32 -3.44
N PHE A 24 -13.94 -25.62 -3.55
CA PHE A 24 -13.44 -26.63 -2.63
C PHE A 24 -12.57 -27.65 -3.36
N TRP A 25 -11.80 -28.42 -2.60
CA TRP A 25 -11.12 -29.60 -3.12
C TRP A 25 -12.16 -30.55 -3.78
N PRO A 26 -11.87 -31.18 -4.94
CA PRO A 26 -10.58 -31.32 -5.62
C PRO A 26 -10.23 -30.21 -6.63
N VAL A 27 -11.07 -29.19 -6.76
CA VAL A 27 -10.88 -28.13 -7.76
C VAL A 27 -9.70 -27.23 -7.36
N LYS A 28 -8.68 -27.16 -8.22
CA LYS A 28 -7.47 -26.35 -8.00
C LYS A 28 -7.43 -25.17 -8.96
N ILE A 29 -7.45 -23.96 -8.41
CA ILE A 29 -7.39 -22.70 -9.16
C ILE A 29 -6.23 -21.86 -8.65
N SER A 30 -5.49 -21.23 -9.56
CA SER A 30 -4.39 -20.33 -9.23
C SER A 30 -4.89 -19.04 -8.55
N ASN A 31 -4.04 -18.40 -7.75
CA ASN A 31 -4.41 -17.14 -7.10
C ASN A 31 -4.68 -16.02 -8.11
N ASN A 32 -3.94 -15.98 -9.22
CA ASN A 32 -4.15 -14.98 -10.28
C ASN A 32 -5.50 -15.19 -10.98
N GLN A 33 -5.85 -16.44 -11.29
CA GLN A 33 -7.16 -16.76 -11.88
C GLN A 33 -8.31 -16.37 -10.94
N LEU A 34 -8.18 -16.70 -9.64
CA LEU A 34 -9.16 -16.33 -8.62
C LEU A 34 -9.44 -14.82 -8.57
N LEU A 35 -8.39 -14.01 -8.68
CA LEU A 35 -8.52 -12.54 -8.69
C LEU A 35 -9.18 -12.04 -9.99
N GLN A 36 -8.85 -12.65 -11.14
CA GLN A 36 -9.47 -12.32 -12.42
C GLN A 36 -10.97 -12.64 -12.44
N ASP A 37 -11.34 -13.85 -11.99
CA ASP A 37 -12.73 -14.30 -11.95
C ASP A 37 -13.60 -13.41 -11.04
N THR A 38 -13.02 -12.96 -9.91
CA THR A 38 -13.70 -12.08 -8.95
C THR A 38 -13.56 -10.60 -9.27
N ARG A 39 -12.80 -10.24 -10.32
CA ARG A 39 -12.42 -8.87 -10.67
C ARG A 39 -11.85 -8.10 -9.46
N GLN A 40 -11.11 -8.80 -8.60
CA GLN A 40 -10.49 -8.22 -7.42
C GLN A 40 -9.02 -7.89 -7.67
N GLU A 41 -8.54 -6.87 -6.98
CA GLU A 41 -7.12 -6.50 -6.97
C GLU A 41 -6.33 -7.35 -5.98
N ALA A 42 -5.01 -7.46 -6.20
CA ALA A 42 -4.15 -8.08 -5.23
C ALA A 42 -4.16 -7.26 -3.92
N MET A 43 -4.08 -7.96 -2.78
CA MET A 43 -4.12 -7.32 -1.46
C MET A 43 -3.02 -6.27 -1.29
N ASN A 44 -1.84 -6.49 -1.88
CA ASN A 44 -0.75 -5.51 -1.85
C ASN A 44 -1.13 -4.18 -2.52
N ASP A 45 -1.84 -4.24 -3.65
CA ASP A 45 -2.26 -3.04 -4.40
C ASP A 45 -3.32 -2.27 -3.63
N ILE A 46 -4.30 -2.97 -3.04
CA ILE A 46 -5.32 -2.38 -2.18
C ILE A 46 -4.66 -1.64 -1.01
N LEU A 47 -3.69 -2.27 -0.35
CA LEU A 47 -2.97 -1.69 0.79
C LEU A 47 -2.08 -0.52 0.38
N LYS A 48 -1.48 -0.56 -0.81
CA LYS A 48 -0.75 0.57 -1.40
C LYS A 48 -1.70 1.74 -1.67
N LYS A 49 -2.80 1.53 -2.41
CA LYS A 49 -3.82 2.56 -2.69
C LYS A 49 -4.34 3.23 -1.42
N ARG A 50 -4.72 2.44 -0.40
CA ARG A 50 -5.22 2.97 0.89
C ARG A 50 -4.19 3.84 1.59
N ARG A 51 -2.92 3.44 1.55
CA ARG A 51 -1.82 4.15 2.19
C ARG A 51 -1.46 5.45 1.47
N TRP A 52 -1.49 5.48 0.14
CA TRP A 52 -1.36 6.71 -0.65
C TRP A 52 -2.54 7.66 -0.43
N LYS A 53 -3.77 7.13 -0.34
CA LYS A 53 -4.96 7.94 0.01
C LYS A 53 -4.80 8.58 1.40
N TRP A 54 -4.36 7.80 2.39
CA TRP A 54 -4.09 8.30 3.74
C TRP A 54 -2.97 9.35 3.75
N LEU A 55 -1.86 9.10 3.05
CA LEU A 55 -0.74 10.03 2.96
C LEU A 55 -1.18 11.38 2.39
N GLY A 56 -1.93 11.39 1.27
CA GLY A 56 -2.44 12.63 0.70
C GLY A 56 -3.44 13.35 1.60
N HIS A 57 -4.25 12.60 2.35
CA HIS A 57 -5.14 13.19 3.36
C HIS A 57 -4.35 13.91 4.45
N VAL A 58 -3.35 13.24 5.05
CA VAL A 58 -2.47 13.83 6.06
C VAL A 58 -1.70 15.01 5.47
N MET A 59 -1.23 14.92 4.22
CA MET A 59 -0.49 15.99 3.58
C MET A 59 -1.27 17.29 3.41
N ARG A 60 -2.60 17.19 3.26
CA ARG A 60 -3.52 18.32 3.15
C ARG A 60 -4.01 18.86 4.49
N MET A 61 -3.73 18.17 5.60
CA MET A 61 -4.10 18.67 6.93
C MET A 61 -3.34 19.95 7.28
N ARG A 62 -3.93 20.75 8.16
CA ARG A 62 -3.28 21.92 8.77
C ARG A 62 -2.00 21.50 9.50
N GLN A 63 -1.00 22.38 9.54
CA GLN A 63 0.34 22.02 10.02
C GLN A 63 0.37 21.62 11.49
N GLU A 64 -0.58 22.14 12.28
CA GLU A 64 -0.69 21.92 13.72
C GLU A 64 -1.39 20.59 14.06
N MET A 65 -1.94 19.90 13.05
CA MET A 65 -2.61 18.61 13.29
C MET A 65 -1.60 17.56 13.73
N PRO A 66 -1.87 16.77 14.80
CA PRO A 66 -0.95 15.77 15.29
C PRO A 66 -0.48 14.77 14.23
N ALA A 67 -1.37 14.35 13.32
CA ALA A 67 -1.01 13.46 12.21
C ALA A 67 -0.01 14.11 11.22
N ARG A 68 -0.14 15.42 10.98
CA ARG A 68 0.74 16.19 10.11
C ARG A 68 2.12 16.39 10.73
N ILE A 69 2.16 16.67 12.03
CA ILE A 69 3.41 16.76 12.82
C ILE A 69 4.09 15.39 12.87
N ALA A 70 3.34 14.32 13.17
CA ALA A 70 3.88 12.96 13.22
C ALA A 70 4.47 12.50 11.87
N LEU A 71 3.95 13.03 10.75
CA LEU A 71 4.49 12.76 9.41
C LEU A 71 5.90 13.32 9.23
N THR A 72 6.29 14.42 9.86
CA THR A 72 7.64 15.02 9.77
C THR A 72 8.52 14.70 10.98
N TRP A 73 7.91 14.30 12.09
CA TRP A 73 8.62 14.04 13.33
C TRP A 73 9.57 12.83 13.22
N THR A 74 10.78 13.04 13.73
CA THR A 74 11.81 12.01 13.88
C THR A 74 12.18 11.94 15.35
N PRO A 75 11.78 10.87 16.08
CA PRO A 75 12.09 10.76 17.50
C PRO A 75 13.58 10.54 17.69
N GLU A 76 14.16 11.26 18.66
CA GLU A 76 15.55 11.07 19.08
C GLU A 76 15.73 9.75 19.84
N GLY A 77 16.94 9.19 19.76
CA GLY A 77 17.35 8.00 20.51
C GLY A 77 17.37 6.68 19.73
N LYS A 78 17.86 5.64 20.40
CA LYS A 78 18.06 4.30 19.82
C LYS A 78 16.77 3.47 19.86
N ARG A 79 16.49 2.75 18.78
CA ARG A 79 15.35 1.82 18.73
C ARG A 79 15.60 0.61 19.63
N LYS A 80 14.58 0.21 20.40
CA LYS A 80 14.61 -1.05 21.18
C LYS A 80 14.77 -2.26 20.26
N LYS A 81 15.48 -3.28 20.76
CA LYS A 81 15.64 -4.59 20.09
C LYS A 81 14.26 -5.23 19.88
N GLY A 82 14.03 -5.86 18.73
CA GLY A 82 12.76 -6.52 18.37
C GLY A 82 11.76 -5.66 17.59
N ARG A 83 11.97 -4.34 17.46
CA ARG A 83 11.10 -3.49 16.62
C ARG A 83 11.32 -3.79 15.13
N PRO A 84 10.27 -3.77 14.28
CA PRO A 84 10.43 -3.92 12.83
C PRO A 84 11.47 -2.94 12.26
N ARG A 85 12.35 -3.45 11.39
CA ARG A 85 13.41 -2.66 10.72
C ARG A 85 12.84 -1.59 9.80
N THR A 86 11.72 -1.89 9.16
CA THR A 86 11.01 -0.99 8.25
C THR A 86 10.03 -0.11 9.04
N THR A 87 10.16 1.20 8.86
CA THR A 87 9.20 2.16 9.38
C THR A 87 8.18 2.49 8.31
N TRP A 88 7.04 3.06 8.73
CA TRP A 88 6.09 3.62 7.79
C TRP A 88 6.75 4.71 6.92
N ARG A 89 7.58 5.60 7.51
CA ARG A 89 8.34 6.63 6.77
C ARG A 89 9.24 6.04 5.68
N ARG A 90 10.12 5.08 6.03
CA ARG A 90 11.05 4.44 5.08
C ARG A 90 10.32 3.74 3.95
N MET A 91 9.25 3.04 4.30
CA MET A 91 8.39 2.38 3.33
C MET A 91 7.70 3.38 2.38
N MET A 92 7.33 4.58 2.86
CA MET A 92 6.81 5.62 1.98
C MET A 92 7.90 6.28 1.14
N GLU A 93 9.10 6.45 1.67
CA GLU A 93 10.25 6.93 0.89
C GLU A 93 10.56 5.97 -0.26
N GLU A 94 10.59 4.67 -0.01
CA GLU A 94 10.74 3.64 -1.05
C GLU A 94 9.63 3.71 -2.11
N GLU A 95 8.36 3.88 -1.69
CA GLU A 95 7.25 3.99 -2.63
C GLU A 95 7.23 5.31 -3.41
N LEU A 96 7.64 6.41 -2.79
CA LEU A 96 7.80 7.71 -3.44
C LEU A 96 8.95 7.67 -4.46
N ASP A 97 10.05 7.01 -4.12
CA ASP A 97 11.19 6.80 -5.02
C ASP A 97 10.79 5.95 -6.24
N THR A 98 10.01 4.89 -6.00
CA THR A 98 9.41 4.09 -7.08
C THR A 98 8.52 4.94 -8.01
N ALA A 99 7.89 5.99 -7.48
CA ALA A 99 7.09 6.95 -8.23
C ALA A 99 7.90 8.15 -8.77
N SER A 100 9.23 8.17 -8.59
CA SER A 100 10.11 9.29 -8.96
C SER A 100 9.70 10.62 -8.31
N LEU A 101 9.21 10.57 -7.08
CA LEU A 101 8.78 11.73 -6.30
C LEU A 101 9.64 11.93 -5.06
N THR A 102 9.97 13.19 -4.79
CA THR A 102 10.46 13.61 -3.47
C THR A 102 9.28 13.94 -2.55
N TRP A 103 9.51 13.96 -1.24
CA TRP A 103 8.51 14.42 -0.25
C TRP A 103 7.94 15.81 -0.57
N GLY A 104 8.79 16.74 -1.03
CA GLY A 104 8.36 18.09 -1.41
C GLY A 104 7.48 18.09 -2.66
N SER A 105 7.81 17.29 -3.67
CA SER A 105 6.99 17.12 -4.87
C SER A 105 5.63 16.49 -4.51
N ALA A 106 5.65 15.40 -3.75
CA ALA A 106 4.45 14.74 -3.28
C ALA A 106 3.54 15.68 -2.47
N LEU A 107 4.10 16.56 -1.63
CA LEU A 107 3.33 17.54 -0.91
C LEU A 107 2.65 18.56 -1.84
N LYS A 108 3.35 19.03 -2.89
CA LYS A 108 2.77 19.94 -3.89
C LYS A 108 1.63 19.25 -4.65
N VAL A 109 1.85 18.03 -5.13
CA VAL A 109 0.85 17.24 -5.85
C VAL A 109 -0.34 16.90 -4.96
N ALA A 110 -0.12 16.60 -3.67
CA ALA A 110 -1.20 16.26 -2.74
C ALA A 110 -2.22 17.39 -2.56
N ARG A 111 -1.85 18.66 -2.78
CA ARG A 111 -2.78 19.80 -2.73
C ARG A 111 -3.85 19.70 -3.82
N ASP A 112 -3.48 19.24 -5.01
CA ASP A 112 -4.43 18.90 -6.05
C ASP A 112 -5.05 17.52 -5.78
N ARG A 113 -6.33 17.51 -5.40
CA ARG A 113 -7.06 16.26 -5.13
C ARG A 113 -7.18 15.37 -6.35
N ARG A 114 -7.32 15.94 -7.56
CA ARG A 114 -7.48 15.17 -8.79
C ARG A 114 -6.15 14.55 -9.18
N ALA A 115 -5.08 15.34 -9.23
CA ALA A 115 -3.73 14.83 -9.51
C ALA A 115 -3.32 13.75 -8.48
N TRP A 116 -3.59 13.98 -7.19
CA TRP A 116 -3.30 12.97 -6.17
C TRP A 116 -4.14 11.71 -6.32
N LYS A 117 -5.42 11.82 -6.71
CA LYS A 117 -6.27 10.64 -6.94
C LYS A 117 -5.67 9.78 -8.04
N VAL A 118 -5.37 10.38 -9.20
CA VAL A 118 -4.72 9.69 -10.33
C VAL A 118 -3.43 9.04 -9.87
N LEU A 119 -2.60 9.77 -9.13
CA LEU A 119 -1.33 9.26 -8.62
C LEU A 119 -1.47 8.18 -7.56
N SER A 120 -2.56 8.15 -6.80
CA SER A 120 -2.83 7.10 -5.79
C SER A 120 -3.44 5.84 -6.41
N GLU A 121 -4.02 5.95 -7.60
CA GLU A 121 -4.66 4.87 -8.35
C GLU A 121 -3.72 4.27 -9.41
N ALA A 122 -2.83 5.07 -10.00
CA ALA A 122 -1.76 4.67 -10.90
C ALA A 122 -0.68 3.69 -10.35
N PRO A 123 -0.33 3.63 -9.04
CA PRO A 123 0.82 2.85 -8.57
C PRO A 123 0.63 1.33 -8.64
N CYS A 124 -0.49 0.86 -9.19
CA CYS A 124 -0.81 -0.56 -9.40
C CYS A 124 -0.58 -1.04 -10.84
N VAL A 125 0.06 -0.25 -11.71
CA VAL A 125 0.62 -0.76 -12.98
C VAL A 125 2.09 -1.14 -12.78
N THR A 126 2.40 -1.95 -11.77
CA THR A 126 3.62 -2.77 -11.85
C THR A 126 3.29 -3.94 -12.76
N ARG A 127 3.77 -3.86 -13.99
CA ARG A 127 3.74 -4.91 -15.00
C ARG A 127 4.05 -6.26 -14.35
N HIS A 128 3.03 -7.10 -14.18
CA HIS A 128 3.24 -8.54 -14.15
C HIS A 128 3.46 -9.00 -15.58
N ASP A 129 4.54 -8.52 -16.21
CA ASP A 129 5.04 -9.17 -17.40
C ASP A 129 5.70 -10.45 -16.90
N GLY A 130 5.00 -11.56 -17.12
CA GLY A 130 5.54 -12.89 -16.93
C GLY A 130 6.77 -13.02 -17.81
N ILE A 131 7.94 -13.00 -17.18
CA ILE A 131 9.14 -13.56 -17.78
C ILE A 131 9.03 -15.07 -17.57
N LYS A 132 8.99 -15.76 -18.71
CA LYS A 132 9.01 -17.22 -18.85
C LYS A 132 10.19 -17.85 -18.13
#